data_AF-A0A7V8WI32-F1
#
_entry.id   AF-A0A7V8WI32-F1
#
_cell.length_a   1.000
_cell.length_b   1.000
_cell.length_c   1.000
_cell.angle_alpha   90.00
_cell.angle_beta   90.00
_cell.angle_gamma   90.00
#
_symmetry.space_group_name_H-M   'P 1'
#
loop_
_entity.id
_entity.type
_entity.pdbx_description
1 polymer ?
#
loop_
_entity_poly.entity_id
_entity_poly.type
_entity_poly.pdbx_seq_one_letter_code
_entity_poly.pdbx_strand_id
1 'polypeptide(L)' 'MKRFPRLRALLPACAVLLMATPHAQQKPPDKWDVNADLGPTTKLSFDTAEGTWMNVDVSPDGKQIVFDLLGDIY' A
#
# COMPACT_ATOMS: atom_id res chain seq x y z
N MET A 1 68.80 17.33 -13.36
CA MET A 1 68.22 17.15 -14.71
C MET A 1 67.11 16.12 -14.61
N LYS A 2 65.88 16.50 -14.97
CA LYS A 2 64.65 15.71 -14.79
C LYS A 2 64.66 14.48 -15.71
N ARG A 3 64.46 13.28 -15.16
CA ARG A 3 64.09 12.08 -15.93
C ARG A 3 62.74 11.57 -15.40
N PHE A 4 61.72 11.71 -16.22
CA PHE A 4 60.42 11.05 -16.05
C PHE A 4 60.51 9.63 -16.62
N PRO A 5 60.00 8.60 -15.92
CA PRO A 5 59.49 7.41 -16.58
C PRO A 5 57.96 7.46 -16.60
N ARG A 6 57.44 7.31 -17.82
CA ARG A 6 56.02 7.30 -18.17
C ARG A 6 55.34 6.02 -17.67
N LEU A 7 54.23 6.22 -16.97
CA LEU A 7 52.92 5.63 -17.23
C LEU A 7 52.93 4.16 -17.70
N ARG A 8 52.93 3.23 -16.75
CA ARG A 8 52.42 1.87 -16.95
C ARG A 8 51.62 1.48 -15.72
N ALA A 9 50.53 0.75 -15.96
CA ALA A 9 49.56 0.22 -14.98
C ALA A 9 48.40 1.15 -14.60
N LEU A 10 47.50 1.39 -15.56
CA LEU A 10 46.13 1.84 -15.31
C LEU A 10 45.20 1.02 -16.22
N LEU A 11 45.11 -0.30 -15.99
CA LEU A 11 44.14 -1.21 -16.63
C LEU A 11 44.28 -2.58 -15.94
N PRO A 12 43.76 -2.77 -14.71
CA PRO A 12 42.54 -3.57 -14.59
C PRO A 12 41.70 -3.21 -13.34
N ALA A 13 41.57 -1.93 -12.99
CA ALA A 13 40.76 -1.53 -11.82
C ALA A 13 39.29 -1.19 -12.16
N CYS A 14 38.92 -1.18 -13.44
CA CYS A 14 37.59 -0.74 -13.89
C CYS A 14 36.56 -1.87 -14.04
N ALA A 15 36.97 -3.14 -14.01
CA ALA A 15 36.07 -4.27 -14.29
C ALA A 15 35.33 -4.80 -13.05
N VAL A 16 35.74 -4.46 -11.83
CA VAL A 16 35.10 -4.96 -10.59
C VAL A 16 34.00 -4.03 -10.07
N LEU A 17 33.94 -2.78 -10.55
CA LEU A 17 32.99 -1.79 -10.05
C LEU A 17 31.60 -1.85 -10.70
N LEU A 18 31.39 -2.71 -11.72
CA LEU A 18 30.12 -2.79 -12.45
C LEU A 18 29.08 -3.74 -11.82
N MET A 19 29.44 -4.52 -10.80
CA MET A 19 28.58 -5.57 -10.22
C MET A 19 27.80 -5.13 -8.97
N ALA A 20 28.05 -3.92 -8.44
CA ALA A 20 27.35 -3.41 -7.26
C ALA A 20 26.36 -2.32 -7.66
N THR A 21 25.36 -2.65 -8.50
CA THR A 21 24.15 -1.83 -8.53
C THR A 21 23.37 -2.15 -7.25
N PRO A 22 23.21 -1.20 -6.30
CA PRO A 22 22.23 -1.40 -5.26
C PRO A 22 20.89 -1.53 -6.01
N HIS A 23 20.31 -2.73 -6.00
CA HIS A 23 18.92 -2.88 -6.36
C HIS A 23 18.15 -2.02 -5.36
N ALA A 24 17.80 -0.80 -5.79
CA ALA A 24 16.84 0.01 -5.09
C ALA A 24 15.55 -0.81 -5.10
N GLN A 25 15.30 -1.52 -4.00
CA GLN A 25 14.09 -2.32 -3.81
C GLN A 25 12.93 -1.33 -3.93
N GLN A 26 12.29 -1.28 -5.10
CA GLN A 26 11.08 -0.49 -5.27
C GLN A 26 10.07 -1.07 -4.30
N LYS A 27 9.70 -0.29 -3.27
CA LYS A 27 8.63 -0.69 -2.35
C LYS A 27 7.41 -0.97 -3.23
N PRO A 28 6.84 -2.19 -3.17
CA PRO A 28 5.63 -2.47 -3.91
C PRO A 28 4.59 -1.38 -3.62
N PRO A 29 3.81 -0.93 -4.61
CA PRO A 29 2.77 0.05 -4.37
C PRO A 29 1.89 -0.47 -3.23
N ASP A 30 1.60 0.41 -2.26
CA ASP A 30 0.76 0.05 -1.13
C ASP A 30 -0.56 -0.51 -1.66
N LYS A 31 -0.99 -1.66 -1.13
CA LYS A 31 -2.19 -2.35 -1.59
C LYS A 31 -3.39 -1.47 -1.31
N TRP A 32 -4.19 -1.17 -2.33
CA TRP A 32 -5.44 -0.42 -2.17
C TRP A 32 -6.36 -1.14 -1.18
N ASP A 33 -6.73 -0.44 -0.11
CA ASP A 33 -7.69 -0.89 0.88
C ASP A 33 -8.88 0.08 0.88
N VAL A 34 -10.05 -0.45 0.55
CA VAL A 34 -11.31 0.31 0.54
C VAL A 34 -11.75 0.74 1.93
N ASN A 35 -11.27 0.06 2.98
CA ASN A 35 -11.64 0.34 4.37
C ASN A 35 -10.62 1.25 5.07
N ALA A 36 -9.58 1.72 4.36
CA ALA A 36 -8.60 2.60 4.97
C ALA A 36 -9.22 3.97 5.28
N ASP A 37 -8.87 4.53 6.43
CA ASP A 37 -9.25 5.89 6.79
C ASP A 37 -8.56 6.88 5.84
N LEU A 38 -9.34 7.58 5.02
CA LEU A 38 -8.86 8.58 4.06
C LEU A 38 -8.98 10.00 4.61
N GLY A 39 -8.27 10.29 5.71
CA GLY A 39 -8.25 11.59 6.37
C GLY A 39 -8.61 11.52 7.86
N PRO A 40 -8.83 12.66 8.53
CA PRO A 40 -9.27 12.68 9.92
C PRO A 40 -10.65 12.04 10.08
N THR A 41 -10.74 10.97 10.86
CA THR A 41 -11.99 10.26 11.15
C THR A 41 -12.33 10.35 12.64
N THR A 42 -13.60 10.18 12.97
CA THR A 42 -14.08 10.05 14.35
C THR A 42 -14.81 8.73 14.46
N LYS A 43 -14.43 7.92 15.45
CA LYS A 43 -15.14 6.66 15.72
C LYS A 43 -16.46 6.96 16.41
N LEU A 44 -17.56 6.54 15.79
CA LEU A 44 -18.89 6.65 16.35
C LEU A 44 -19.34 5.28 16.86
N SER A 45 -19.69 5.21 18.14
CA SER A 45 -20.38 4.06 18.73
C SER A 45 -21.78 4.51 19.07
N PHE A 46 -22.79 3.75 18.63
CA PHE A 46 -24.18 4.06 18.86
C PHE A 46 -24.99 2.76 18.93
N ASP A 47 -26.09 2.81 19.67
CA ASP A 47 -27.13 1.78 19.68
C ASP A 47 -28.40 2.43 19.14
N THR A 48 -29.11 1.72 18.26
CA THR A 48 -30.43 2.15 17.78
C THR A 48 -31.34 0.94 17.61
N ALA A 49 -32.64 1.19 17.66
CA ALA A 49 -33.69 0.21 17.36
C ALA A 49 -34.49 0.59 16.11
N GLU A 50 -34.27 1.77 15.54
CA GLU A 50 -35.01 2.28 14.39
C GLU A 50 -34.10 3.01 13.40
N GLY A 51 -34.54 3.04 12.14
CA GLY A 51 -33.89 3.76 11.05
C GLY A 51 -34.94 4.20 10.03
N THR A 52 -34.63 5.24 9.26
CA THR A 52 -35.56 5.80 8.26
C THR A 52 -35.03 5.51 6.86
N TRP A 53 -35.92 5.14 5.91
CA TRP A 53 -35.59 4.97 4.49
C TRP A 53 -34.46 3.94 4.22
N MET A 54 -34.50 2.79 4.88
CA MET A 54 -33.52 1.72 4.69
C MET A 54 -33.90 0.79 3.54
N ASN A 55 -32.91 0.29 2.81
CA ASN A 55 -33.04 -0.89 1.97
C ASN A 55 -32.89 -2.15 2.82
N VAL A 56 -33.77 -3.14 2.59
CA VAL A 56 -33.80 -4.40 3.34
C VAL A 56 -34.04 -5.55 2.38
N ASP A 57 -33.17 -6.55 2.45
CA ASP A 57 -33.29 -7.81 1.72
C ASP A 57 -33.34 -8.99 2.69
N VAL A 58 -34.05 -10.05 2.30
CA VAL A 58 -34.26 -11.24 3.13
C VAL A 58 -33.77 -12.47 2.38
N SER A 59 -33.00 -13.33 3.06
CA SER A 59 -32.54 -14.59 2.48
C SER A 59 -33.72 -15.51 2.13
N PRO A 60 -33.61 -16.38 1.11
CA PRO A 60 -34.70 -17.28 0.74
C PRO A 60 -35.17 -18.22 1.86
N ASP A 61 -34.28 -18.55 2.80
CA ASP A 61 -34.59 -19.37 3.98
C ASP A 61 -35.08 -18.58 5.19
N GLY A 62 -35.16 -17.25 5.09
CA GLY A 62 -35.64 -16.34 6.13
C GLY A 62 -34.76 -16.22 7.37
N LYS A 63 -33.54 -16.79 7.36
CA LYS A 63 -32.65 -16.80 8.53
C LYS A 63 -31.77 -15.56 8.63
N GLN A 64 -31.62 -14.83 7.53
CA GLN A 64 -30.75 -13.67 7.45
C GLN A 64 -31.48 -12.53 6.78
N ILE A 65 -31.24 -11.33 7.28
CA ILE A 65 -31.59 -10.08 6.63
C ILE A 65 -30.30 -9.33 6.36
N VAL A 66 -30.31 -8.54 5.30
CA VAL A 66 -29.25 -7.58 5.01
C VAL A 66 -29.89 -6.22 4.87
N PHE A 67 -29.30 -5.20 5.47
CA PHE A 67 -29.82 -3.82 5.40
C PHE A 67 -28.70 -2.78 5.46
N ASP A 68 -28.96 -1.58 4.92
CA ASP A 68 -28.03 -0.46 5.05
C ASP A 68 -28.34 0.43 6.26
N LEU A 69 -27.29 0.91 6.93
CA LEU A 69 -27.39 1.91 8.01
C LEU A 69 -26.11 2.75 8.08
N LEU A 70 -26.26 4.07 7.99
CA LEU A 70 -25.15 5.05 7.97
C LEU A 70 -24.11 4.82 6.85
N GLY A 71 -24.50 4.15 5.76
CA GLY A 71 -23.62 3.83 4.64
C GLY A 71 -22.89 2.49 4.78
N ASP A 72 -23.06 1.79 5.89
CA ASP A 72 -22.59 0.42 6.08
C ASP A 72 -23.71 -0.59 5.78
N ILE A 73 -23.33 -1.80 5.42
CA ILE A 73 -24.25 -2.92 5.20
C ILE A 73 -24.09 -3.90 6.36
N TYR A 74 -25.21 -4.22 7.00
CA TYR A 74 -25.33 -5.16 8.13
C TYR A 74 -26.04 -6.43 7.72
#